data_AF-A0A355GXT2-F1
#
_entry.id   AF-A0A355GXT2-F1
#
_cell.length_a   1.000
_cell.length_b   1.000
_cell.length_c   1.000
_cell.angle_alpha   90.00
_cell.angle_beta   90.00
_cell.angle_gamma   90.00
#
_symmetry.space_group_name_H-M   'P 1'
#
loop_
_entity.id
_entity.type
_entity.pdbx_description
1 polymer ?
#
loop_
_entity_poly.entity_id
_entity_poly.type
_entity_poly.pdbx_seq_one_letter_code
_entity_poly.pdbx_strand_id
1 'polypeptide(L)'
;QGGDPVRIQRLRLVNTTGKGRRISVTSYAELVLGNNREETQSNIITKWDPESNAMLARNYLHPDYGGYVAFAAMSPAASSFTADRTEFIGRNGSMSRPAAMHRETLSGRSGMGQDPCITLQTVVVLEPHETAEIIMVLGQGSNIEHVRSLVSKYKEPLQIEASLAKTCAWWDRFLETVQVETPDPAVNIIMNRWLLYQTLACRFWARTAFYQSGGAFGFRDQLQDVLAFLHAAPEITREFLLTAASR
;
A
#
# COMPACT_ATOMS: atom_id res chain seq x y z
N GLN A 1 12.84 -12.81 -4.78
CA GLN A 1 13.26 -11.44 -5.16
C GLN A 1 12.01 -10.58 -5.36
N GLY A 2 11.78 -9.64 -4.45
CA GLY A 2 10.51 -8.89 -4.33
C GLY A 2 10.41 -7.71 -5.29
N GLY A 3 9.18 -7.29 -5.57
CA GLY A 3 8.90 -6.02 -6.26
C GLY A 3 9.20 -4.80 -5.38
N ASP A 4 9.01 -3.61 -5.94
CA ASP A 4 9.19 -2.38 -5.18
C ASP A 4 8.23 -2.32 -3.99
N PRO A 5 8.65 -1.78 -2.83
CA PRO A 5 7.86 -1.79 -1.60
C PRO A 5 6.84 -0.64 -1.59
N VAL A 6 5.93 -0.65 -2.56
CA VAL A 6 4.91 0.36 -2.77
C VAL A 6 3.52 -0.27 -2.90
N ARG A 7 2.53 0.43 -2.37
CA ARG A 7 1.11 0.25 -2.66
C ARG A 7 0.69 1.36 -3.61
N ILE A 8 0.13 0.97 -4.75
CA ILE A 8 -0.37 1.89 -5.77
C ILE A 8 -1.90 1.81 -5.77
N GLN A 9 -2.56 2.96 -5.78
CA GLN A 9 -4.01 3.07 -5.92
C GLN A 9 -4.31 3.97 -7.12
N ARG A 10 -5.08 3.45 -8.07
CA ARG A 10 -5.56 4.19 -9.25
C ARG A 10 -7.04 4.48 -9.08
N LEU A 11 -7.39 5.76 -9.03
CA LEU A 11 -8.76 6.27 -8.99
C LEU A 11 -9.10 6.87 -10.35
N ARG A 12 -10.14 6.34 -11.00
CA ARG A 12 -10.68 6.89 -12.24
C ARG A 12 -11.99 7.62 -11.93
N LEU A 13 -12.04 8.91 -12.25
CA LEU A 13 -13.22 9.75 -12.08
C LEU A 13 -13.79 10.10 -13.45
N VAL A 14 -15.08 9.81 -13.66
CA VAL A 14 -15.78 10.09 -14.91
C VAL A 14 -16.90 11.09 -14.63
N ASN A 15 -16.91 12.23 -15.32
CA ASN A 15 -18.02 13.17 -15.24
C ASN A 15 -19.15 12.71 -16.16
N THR A 16 -20.12 11.98 -15.63
CA THR A 16 -21.26 11.48 -16.43
C THR A 16 -22.32 12.55 -16.74
N THR A 17 -22.09 13.81 -16.36
CA THR A 17 -23.08 14.89 -16.48
C THR A 17 -22.75 15.86 -17.61
N GLY A 18 -23.76 16.60 -18.09
CA GLY A 18 -23.61 17.64 -19.12
C GLY A 18 -23.03 18.98 -18.61
N LYS A 19 -22.44 19.03 -17.41
CA LYS A 19 -21.89 20.26 -16.81
C LYS A 19 -20.47 20.00 -16.31
N GLY A 20 -19.60 21.00 -16.44
CA GLY A 20 -18.27 20.96 -15.83
C GLY A 20 -18.32 20.71 -14.32
N ARG A 21 -17.31 20.01 -13.80
CA ARG A 21 -17.16 19.66 -12.39
C ARG A 21 -15.74 20.00 -11.92
N ARG A 22 -15.64 20.59 -10.74
CA ARG A 22 -14.38 20.79 -10.02
C ARG A 22 -14.44 19.93 -8.76
N ILE A 23 -13.57 18.94 -8.65
CA ILE A 23 -13.59 17.95 -7.58
C ILE A 23 -12.22 17.93 -6.90
N SER A 24 -12.20 18.06 -5.57
CA SER A 24 -11.01 17.76 -4.77
C SER A 24 -10.97 16.27 -4.45
N VAL A 25 -9.78 15.68 -4.59
CA VAL A 25 -9.49 14.30 -4.19
C VAL A 25 -8.44 14.34 -3.11
N THR A 26 -8.76 13.76 -1.97
CA THR A 26 -7.87 13.73 -0.81
C THR A 26 -7.51 12.28 -0.46
N SER A 27 -6.22 11.95 -0.49
CA SER A 27 -5.69 10.70 0.03
C SER A 27 -5.38 10.84 1.51
N TYR A 28 -5.57 9.76 2.27
CA TYR A 28 -5.30 9.71 3.70
C TYR A 28 -4.64 8.38 4.06
N ALA A 29 -3.57 8.46 4.85
CA ALA A 29 -2.93 7.33 5.49
C ALA A 29 -2.58 7.68 6.95
N GLU A 30 -3.08 6.88 7.89
CA GLU A 30 -2.64 6.94 9.28
C GLU A 30 -1.26 6.29 9.41
N LEU A 31 -0.36 6.95 10.15
CA LEU A 31 1.01 6.47 10.32
C LEU A 31 1.18 5.74 11.65
N VAL A 32 1.63 4.49 11.57
CA VAL A 32 2.04 3.70 12.74
C VAL A 32 3.56 3.59 12.83
N LEU A 33 4.27 3.22 11.75
CA LEU A 33 5.74 3.09 11.74
C LEU A 33 6.32 2.32 12.95
N GLY A 34 5.70 1.17 13.23
CA GLY A 34 6.01 0.25 14.33
C GLY A 34 4.83 -0.69 14.58
N ASN A 35 4.64 -1.14 15.83
CA ASN A 35 3.62 -2.13 16.16
C ASN A 35 2.23 -1.52 16.42
N ASN A 36 2.17 -0.48 17.24
CA ASN A 36 0.94 0.24 17.55
C ASN A 36 1.20 1.74 17.57
N ARG A 37 0.13 2.51 17.36
CA ARG A 37 0.21 3.95 17.18
C ARG A 37 0.52 4.66 18.51
N GLU A 38 -0.03 4.13 19.60
CA GLU A 38 0.08 4.70 20.94
C GLU A 38 1.55 4.86 21.36
N GLU A 39 2.39 3.86 21.04
CA GLU A 39 3.82 3.85 21.33
C GLU A 39 4.65 4.69 20.36
N THR A 40 4.24 4.78 19.09
CA THR A 40 5.10 5.33 18.03
C THR A 40 4.80 6.77 17.66
N GLN A 41 3.56 7.24 17.86
CA GLN A 41 3.09 8.53 17.33
C GLN A 41 3.99 9.72 17.70
N SER A 42 4.55 9.74 18.92
CA SER A 42 5.43 10.81 19.39
C SER A 42 6.80 10.83 18.72
N ASN A 43 7.19 9.73 18.10
CA ASN A 43 8.52 9.50 17.52
C ASN A 43 8.53 9.70 16.01
N ILE A 44 7.34 9.84 15.40
CA ILE A 44 7.19 10.02 13.96
C ILE A 44 7.46 11.47 13.59
N ILE A 45 8.43 11.65 12.69
CA ILE A 45 8.78 12.94 12.09
C ILE A 45 8.31 12.91 10.66
N THR A 46 7.45 13.86 10.30
CA THR A 46 7.01 14.05 8.92
C THR A 46 7.75 15.22 8.26
N LYS A 47 7.93 15.17 6.95
CA LYS A 47 8.57 16.24 6.18
C LYS A 47 8.04 16.25 4.76
N TRP A 48 7.63 17.43 4.29
CA TRP A 48 7.35 17.64 2.87
C TRP A 48 8.64 17.69 2.05
N ASP A 49 8.71 16.91 0.98
CA ASP A 49 9.80 16.97 0.00
C ASP A 49 9.32 17.66 -1.29
N PRO A 50 9.72 18.93 -1.53
CA PRO A 50 9.25 19.68 -2.70
C PRO A 50 9.79 19.12 -4.02
N GLU A 51 10.95 18.46 -4.01
CA GLU A 51 11.57 17.90 -5.22
C GLU A 51 10.75 16.75 -5.81
N SER A 52 10.27 15.84 -4.96
CA SER A 52 9.40 14.74 -5.41
C SER A 52 7.91 15.04 -5.34
N ASN A 53 7.49 16.14 -4.69
CA ASN A 53 6.09 16.42 -4.35
C ASN A 53 5.48 15.27 -3.51
N ALA A 54 6.18 14.91 -2.43
CA ALA A 54 5.81 13.80 -1.57
C ALA A 54 5.90 14.16 -0.09
N MET A 55 5.02 13.57 0.72
CA MET A 55 5.15 13.60 2.17
C MET A 55 6.03 12.43 2.60
N LEU A 56 7.07 12.71 3.38
CA LEU A 56 7.96 11.73 3.98
C LEU A 56 7.62 11.57 5.47
N ALA A 57 7.85 10.37 6.00
CA ALA A 57 7.72 10.09 7.41
C ALA A 57 8.78 9.09 7.88
N ARG A 58 9.32 9.30 9.09
CA ARG A 58 10.33 8.43 9.69
C ARG A 58 10.10 8.29 11.19
N ASN A 59 10.38 7.10 11.72
CA ASN A 59 10.51 6.85 13.16
C ASN A 59 11.95 6.44 13.44
N TYR A 60 12.83 7.42 13.72
CA TYR A 60 14.26 7.16 13.96
C TYR A 60 14.54 6.28 15.18
N LEU A 61 13.57 6.19 16.11
CA LEU A 61 13.72 5.41 17.33
C LEU A 61 13.34 3.93 17.14
N HIS A 62 12.83 3.53 15.98
CA HIS A 62 12.56 2.13 15.72
C HIS A 62 13.88 1.35 15.54
N PRO A 63 14.15 0.29 16.34
CA PRO A 63 15.44 -0.40 16.33
C PRO A 63 15.80 -1.00 14.96
N ASP A 64 14.83 -1.67 14.31
CA ASP A 64 15.10 -2.37 13.05
C ASP A 64 14.86 -1.51 11.79
N TYR A 65 13.99 -0.50 11.87
CA TYR A 65 13.48 0.23 10.71
C TYR A 65 13.78 1.73 10.73
N GLY A 66 14.55 2.23 11.70
CA GLY A 66 14.83 3.67 11.84
C GLY A 66 15.55 4.31 10.63
N GLY A 67 16.19 3.49 9.79
CA GLY A 67 16.81 3.94 8.54
C GLY A 67 15.85 4.10 7.36
N TYR A 68 14.64 3.53 7.42
CA TYR A 68 13.68 3.58 6.32
C TYR A 68 12.84 4.85 6.34
N VAL A 69 12.34 5.21 5.17
CA VAL A 69 11.52 6.40 4.92
C VAL A 69 10.18 5.96 4.39
N ALA A 70 9.13 6.08 5.18
CA ALA A 70 7.77 5.96 4.64
C ALA A 70 7.46 7.21 3.81
N PHE A 71 6.67 7.06 2.76
CA PHE A 71 6.26 8.19 1.94
C PHE A 71 4.89 7.99 1.34
N ALA A 72 4.22 9.10 1.01
CA ALA A 72 3.16 9.09 0.02
C ALA A 72 3.34 10.21 -1.00
N ALA A 73 2.91 9.93 -2.23
CA ALA A 73 2.87 10.87 -3.33
C ALA A 73 1.58 10.66 -4.15
N MET A 74 1.23 11.65 -4.97
CA MET A 74 0.10 11.54 -5.88
C MET A 74 0.37 12.18 -7.24
N SER A 75 -0.33 11.70 -8.27
CA SER A 75 -0.36 12.23 -9.63
C SER A 75 -1.82 12.37 -10.07
N PRO A 76 -2.33 13.55 -10.46
CA PRO A 76 -1.66 14.84 -10.50
C PRO A 76 -1.05 15.24 -9.16
N ALA A 77 -0.03 16.10 -9.21
CA ALA A 77 0.70 16.55 -8.02
C ALA A 77 -0.25 17.08 -6.93
N ALA A 78 0.11 16.86 -5.67
CA ALA A 78 -0.66 17.40 -4.55
C ALA A 78 -0.61 18.94 -4.59
N SER A 79 -1.78 19.58 -4.56
CA SER A 79 -1.94 21.02 -4.46
C SER A 79 -1.96 21.51 -3.01
N SER A 80 -2.31 20.64 -2.06
CA SER A 80 -2.18 20.91 -0.63
C SER A 80 -1.96 19.60 0.16
N PHE A 81 -1.45 19.71 1.38
CA PHE A 81 -1.17 18.55 2.23
C PHE A 81 -1.31 18.88 3.72
N THR A 82 -1.42 17.86 4.55
CA THR A 82 -1.17 17.96 5.99
C THR A 82 -0.66 16.64 6.53
N ALA A 83 0.18 16.71 7.56
CA ALA A 83 0.61 15.57 8.36
C ALA A 83 -0.03 15.57 9.76
N ASP A 84 -1.04 16.42 9.99
CA ASP A 84 -1.78 16.49 11.25
C ASP A 84 -3.16 15.83 11.08
N ARG A 85 -3.31 14.66 11.68
CA ARG A 85 -4.56 13.88 11.67
C ARG A 85 -5.68 14.58 12.44
N THR A 86 -5.36 15.40 13.45
CA THR A 86 -6.36 16.22 14.15
C THR A 86 -6.94 17.27 13.21
N GLU A 87 -6.13 17.82 12.31
CA GLU A 87 -6.62 18.70 11.25
C GLU A 87 -7.52 17.94 10.26
N PHE A 88 -7.09 16.75 9.83
CA PHE A 88 -7.82 15.95 8.84
C PHE A 88 -9.20 15.52 9.36
N ILE A 89 -9.22 14.82 10.49
CA ILE A 89 -10.44 14.26 11.08
C ILE A 89 -11.28 15.38 11.70
N GLY A 90 -10.64 16.38 12.30
CA GLY A 90 -11.27 17.40 13.12
C GLY A 90 -11.37 16.99 14.58
N ARG A 91 -11.37 17.99 15.48
CA ARG A 91 -11.60 17.76 16.91
C ARG A 91 -12.99 17.14 17.11
N ASN A 92 -13.04 15.98 17.77
CA ASN A 92 -14.27 15.18 17.95
C ASN A 92 -14.92 14.75 16.62
N GLY A 93 -14.17 14.73 15.52
CA GLY A 93 -14.64 14.25 14.22
C GLY A 93 -14.55 12.74 14.06
N SER A 94 -14.95 12.25 12.89
CA SER A 94 -14.88 10.83 12.53
C SER A 94 -14.34 10.65 11.12
N MET A 95 -13.76 9.48 10.85
CA MET A 95 -13.35 9.10 9.49
C MET A 95 -14.51 9.00 8.51
N SER A 96 -15.74 8.78 8.98
CA SER A 96 -16.94 8.79 8.15
C SER A 96 -17.34 10.18 7.65
N ARG A 97 -16.92 11.24 8.35
CA ARG A 97 -17.16 12.64 7.95
C ARG A 97 -16.02 13.54 8.44
N PRO A 98 -14.81 13.43 7.86
CA PRO A 98 -13.64 14.16 8.35
C PRO A 98 -13.75 15.65 8.01
N ALA A 99 -13.32 16.50 8.93
CA ALA A 99 -13.42 17.96 8.80
C ALA A 99 -12.70 18.51 7.56
N ALA A 100 -11.61 17.89 7.12
CA ALA A 100 -10.88 18.29 5.92
C ALA A 100 -11.68 18.16 4.62
N MET A 101 -12.72 17.33 4.56
CA MET A 101 -13.58 17.22 3.36
C MET A 101 -14.45 18.46 3.12
N HIS A 102 -14.53 19.34 4.12
CA HIS A 102 -15.24 20.62 4.02
C HIS A 102 -14.31 21.80 3.73
N ARG A 103 -13.02 21.54 3.44
CA ARG A 103 -12.00 22.56 3.18
C ARG A 103 -11.55 22.54 1.73
N GLU A 104 -11.28 23.72 1.18
CA GLU A 104 -10.72 23.86 -0.16
C GLU A 104 -9.23 23.51 -0.22
N THR A 105 -8.50 23.76 0.87
CA THR A 105 -7.07 23.48 1.00
C THR A 105 -6.73 22.97 2.40
N LEU A 106 -5.61 22.25 2.51
CA LEU A 106 -5.01 21.77 3.74
C LEU A 106 -3.90 22.74 4.22
N SER A 107 -3.59 22.73 5.52
CA SER A 107 -2.74 23.74 6.16
C SER A 107 -1.25 23.72 5.77
N GLY A 108 -0.76 22.66 5.13
CA GLY A 108 0.68 22.47 4.88
C GLY A 108 1.49 22.06 6.11
N ARG A 109 0.84 21.67 7.21
CA ARG A 109 1.54 21.21 8.43
C ARG A 109 2.33 19.94 8.16
N SER A 110 3.59 19.94 8.57
CA SER A 110 4.47 18.77 8.68
C SER A 110 5.50 19.02 9.79
N GLY A 111 6.22 18.00 10.20
CA GLY A 111 7.24 18.08 11.26
C GLY A 111 6.96 17.13 12.42
N MET A 112 7.55 17.45 13.56
CA MET A 112 7.38 16.73 14.82
C MET A 112 6.19 17.26 15.63
N GLY A 113 5.67 16.43 16.54
CA GLY A 113 4.69 16.87 17.55
C GLY A 113 3.24 17.00 17.06
N GLN A 114 2.96 16.59 15.83
CA GLN A 114 1.59 16.45 15.33
C GLN A 114 1.00 15.08 15.73
N ASP A 115 -0.33 14.92 15.58
CA ASP A 115 -0.93 13.59 15.43
C ASP A 115 -0.59 13.07 14.01
N PRO A 116 0.36 12.14 13.82
CA PRO A 116 0.97 11.91 12.53
C PRO A 116 0.04 11.19 11.55
N CYS A 117 -0.11 11.76 10.37
CA CYS A 117 -0.66 11.08 9.20
C CYS A 117 0.06 11.54 7.93
N ILE A 118 -0.33 10.98 6.79
CA ILE A 118 -0.06 11.55 5.48
C ILE A 118 -1.39 11.84 4.81
N THR A 119 -1.67 13.11 4.59
CA THR A 119 -2.83 13.57 3.83
C THR A 119 -2.35 14.41 2.65
N LEU A 120 -2.72 14.00 1.43
CA LEU A 120 -2.42 14.75 0.20
C LEU A 120 -3.73 15.06 -0.52
N GLN A 121 -3.88 16.29 -1.01
CA GLN A 121 -5.04 16.71 -1.77
C GLN A 121 -4.63 17.25 -3.13
N THR A 122 -5.38 16.86 -4.16
CA THR A 122 -5.31 17.47 -5.49
C THR A 122 -6.70 17.90 -5.93
N VAL A 123 -6.78 18.78 -6.93
CA VAL A 123 -8.03 19.24 -7.53
C VAL A 123 -8.01 18.89 -9.01
N VAL A 124 -9.07 18.22 -9.46
CA VAL A 124 -9.29 17.93 -10.87
C VAL A 124 -10.50 18.72 -11.38
N VAL A 125 -10.36 19.28 -12.57
CA VAL A 125 -11.46 19.89 -13.32
C VAL A 125 -11.81 18.91 -14.43
N LEU A 126 -13.09 18.59 -14.54
CA LEU A 126 -13.64 17.65 -15.50
C LEU A 126 -14.72 18.35 -16.33
N GLU A 127 -14.49 18.48 -17.62
CA GLU A 127 -15.50 18.87 -18.59
C GLU A 127 -16.61 17.80 -18.70
N PRO A 128 -17.77 18.11 -19.31
CA PRO A 128 -18.82 17.12 -19.54
C PRO A 128 -18.27 15.86 -20.21
N HIS A 129 -18.55 14.69 -19.64
CA HIS A 129 -18.11 13.37 -20.14
C HIS A 129 -16.60 13.11 -20.09
N GLU A 130 -15.82 14.00 -19.48
CA GLU A 130 -14.38 13.81 -19.30
C GLU A 130 -14.06 12.77 -18.22
N THR A 131 -12.92 12.08 -18.39
CA THR A 131 -12.36 11.16 -17.41
C THR A 131 -11.00 11.67 -16.95
N ALA A 132 -10.80 11.72 -15.63
CA ALA A 132 -9.48 11.96 -15.01
C ALA A 132 -9.02 10.71 -14.26
N GLU A 133 -7.70 10.54 -14.20
CA GLU A 133 -7.07 9.50 -13.39
C GLU A 133 -6.19 10.13 -12.32
N ILE A 134 -6.33 9.62 -11.10
CA ILE A 134 -5.53 10.01 -9.95
C ILE A 134 -4.81 8.77 -9.44
N ILE A 135 -3.49 8.86 -9.37
CA ILE A 135 -2.62 7.83 -8.82
C ILE A 135 -2.18 8.28 -7.43
N MET A 136 -2.26 7.38 -6.46
CA MET A 136 -1.72 7.55 -5.13
C MET A 136 -0.72 6.43 -4.86
N VAL A 137 0.47 6.80 -4.41
CA VAL A 137 1.53 5.85 -4.08
C VAL A 137 1.82 6.03 -2.60
N LEU A 138 1.77 4.93 -1.85
CA LEU A 138 2.21 4.85 -0.46
C LEU A 138 3.30 3.77 -0.41
N GLY A 139 4.45 4.06 0.18
CA GLY A 139 5.53 3.07 0.21
C GLY A 139 6.62 3.38 1.21
N GLN A 140 7.71 2.64 1.09
CA GLN A 140 8.93 2.88 1.86
C GLN A 140 10.16 2.93 0.96
N GLY A 141 11.12 3.78 1.28
CA GLY A 141 12.45 3.78 0.68
C GLY A 141 13.52 3.56 1.75
N SER A 142 14.69 3.09 1.33
CA SER A 142 15.87 2.93 2.20
C SER A 142 16.55 4.26 2.54
N ASN A 143 16.28 5.31 1.76
CA ASN A 143 16.72 6.69 1.97
C ASN A 143 15.83 7.63 1.11
N ILE A 144 16.09 8.94 1.16
CA ILE A 144 15.27 9.93 0.42
C ILE A 144 15.43 9.76 -1.09
N GLU A 145 16.63 9.47 -1.57
CA GLU A 145 16.95 9.32 -2.98
C GLU A 145 16.20 8.12 -3.59
N HIS A 146 16.13 7.01 -2.85
CA HIS A 146 15.32 5.85 -3.22
C HIS A 146 13.82 6.19 -3.24
N VAL A 147 13.32 6.94 -2.24
CA VAL A 147 11.93 7.44 -2.30
C VAL A 147 11.67 8.27 -3.54
N ARG A 148 12.54 9.23 -3.87
CA ARG A 148 12.40 10.08 -5.05
C ARG A 148 12.40 9.25 -6.34
N SER A 149 13.26 8.24 -6.43
CA SER A 149 13.28 7.28 -7.54
C SER A 149 11.95 6.52 -7.68
N LEU A 150 11.42 5.99 -6.56
CA LEU A 150 10.12 5.30 -6.55
C LEU A 150 8.97 6.24 -6.95
N VAL A 151 8.93 7.45 -6.39
CA VAL A 151 7.91 8.47 -6.72
C VAL A 151 7.98 8.83 -8.21
N SER A 152 9.18 9.06 -8.75
CA SER A 152 9.37 9.35 -10.17
C SER A 152 8.88 8.19 -11.06
N LYS A 153 9.29 6.97 -10.73
CA LYS A 153 8.89 5.75 -11.45
C LYS A 153 7.37 5.58 -11.51
N TYR A 154 6.67 5.80 -10.39
CA TYR A 154 5.24 5.53 -10.27
C TYR A 154 4.33 6.74 -10.55
N LYS A 155 4.88 7.86 -11.03
CA LYS A 155 4.09 8.97 -11.60
C LYS A 155 3.54 8.64 -12.99
N GLU A 156 4.20 7.73 -13.70
CA GLU A 156 3.87 7.38 -15.08
C GLU A 156 2.78 6.29 -15.17
N PRO A 157 1.62 6.55 -15.81
CA PRO A 157 0.53 5.57 -15.90
C PRO A 157 0.95 4.24 -16.54
N LEU A 158 1.78 4.29 -17.59
CA LEU A 158 2.30 3.09 -18.26
C LEU A 158 3.10 2.19 -17.32
N GLN A 159 3.85 2.78 -16.38
CA GLN A 159 4.63 2.03 -15.41
C GLN A 159 3.73 1.29 -14.42
N ILE A 160 2.57 1.84 -14.09
CA ILE A 160 1.59 1.21 -13.20
C ILE A 160 0.97 -0.01 -13.88
N GLU A 161 0.57 0.11 -15.14
CA GLU A 161 0.02 -0.99 -15.92
C GLU A 161 1.05 -2.11 -16.13
N ALA A 162 2.29 -1.75 -16.44
CA ALA A 162 3.38 -2.70 -16.52
C ALA A 162 3.66 -3.41 -15.18
N SER A 163 3.58 -2.69 -14.05
CA SER A 163 3.75 -3.29 -12.73
C SER A 163 2.60 -4.23 -12.37
N LEU A 164 1.35 -3.88 -12.69
CA LEU A 164 0.19 -4.76 -12.49
C LEU A 164 0.33 -6.04 -13.32
N ALA A 165 0.67 -5.91 -14.61
CA ALA A 165 0.86 -7.05 -15.49
C ALA A 165 1.97 -7.99 -14.99
N LYS A 166 3.09 -7.42 -14.50
CA LYS A 166 4.16 -8.20 -13.85
C LYS A 166 3.68 -8.92 -12.60
N THR A 167 2.85 -8.28 -11.76
CA THR A 167 2.27 -8.92 -10.58
C THR A 167 1.34 -10.06 -10.97
N CYS A 168 0.45 -9.89 -11.95
CA CYS A 168 -0.42 -10.94 -12.46
C CYS A 168 0.41 -12.12 -13.00
N ALA A 169 1.34 -11.85 -13.91
CA ALA A 169 2.21 -12.88 -14.47
C ALA A 169 3.04 -13.59 -13.39
N TRP A 170 3.48 -12.87 -12.35
CA TRP A 170 4.20 -13.47 -11.24
C TRP A 170 3.36 -14.52 -10.50
N TRP A 171 2.08 -14.24 -10.25
CA TRP A 171 1.13 -15.17 -9.65
C TRP A 171 0.80 -16.34 -10.59
N ASP A 172 0.53 -16.04 -11.86
CA ASP A 172 0.16 -17.06 -12.86
C ASP A 172 1.21 -18.16 -12.97
N ARG A 173 2.50 -17.84 -12.81
CA ARG A 173 3.60 -18.82 -12.86
C ARG A 173 3.44 -20.05 -11.97
N PHE A 174 2.78 -19.95 -10.81
CA PHE A 174 2.55 -21.11 -9.94
C PHE A 174 1.08 -21.44 -9.74
N LEU A 175 0.16 -20.49 -9.96
CA LEU A 175 -1.27 -20.78 -9.97
C LEU A 175 -1.69 -21.62 -11.19
N GLU A 176 -0.90 -21.60 -12.27
CA GLU A 176 -1.19 -22.36 -13.49
C GLU A 176 -0.42 -23.68 -13.60
N THR A 177 0.46 -23.99 -12.64
CA THR A 177 1.26 -25.23 -12.65
C THR A 177 0.40 -26.48 -12.49
N VAL A 178 -0.59 -26.43 -11.61
CA VAL A 178 -1.54 -27.54 -11.38
C VAL A 178 -2.95 -26.98 -11.54
N GLN A 179 -3.65 -27.45 -12.57
CA GLN A 179 -5.03 -27.07 -12.83
C GLN A 179 -5.91 -28.32 -12.90
N VAL A 180 -7.09 -28.23 -12.30
CA VAL A 180 -8.14 -29.23 -12.40
C VAL A 180 -9.31 -28.67 -13.19
N GLU A 181 -9.93 -29.54 -13.98
CA GLU A 181 -11.20 -29.27 -14.66
C GLU A 181 -12.21 -30.30 -14.18
N THR A 182 -13.25 -29.81 -13.51
CA THR A 182 -14.35 -30.62 -12.99
C THR A 182 -15.70 -30.04 -13.44
N PRO A 183 -16.79 -30.83 -13.40
CA PRO A 183 -18.14 -30.32 -13.68
C PRO A 183 -18.62 -29.22 -12.71
N ASP A 184 -17.96 -29.04 -11.56
CA ASP A 184 -18.26 -27.99 -10.59
C ASP A 184 -17.27 -26.81 -10.74
N PRO A 185 -17.71 -25.66 -11.27
CA PRO A 185 -16.86 -24.48 -11.42
C PRO A 185 -16.28 -23.97 -10.08
N ALA A 186 -16.96 -24.20 -8.95
CA ALA A 186 -16.48 -23.75 -7.64
C ALA A 186 -15.21 -24.51 -7.22
N VAL A 187 -15.17 -25.82 -7.49
CA VAL A 187 -13.97 -26.65 -7.24
C VAL A 187 -12.81 -26.16 -8.10
N ASN A 188 -13.06 -25.86 -9.37
CA ASN A 188 -12.03 -25.36 -10.29
C ASN A 188 -11.45 -24.02 -9.79
N ILE A 189 -12.30 -23.09 -9.36
CA ILE A 189 -11.88 -21.77 -8.84
C ILE A 189 -11.07 -21.91 -7.55
N ILE A 190 -11.51 -22.74 -6.61
CA ILE A 190 -10.81 -22.94 -5.33
C ILE A 190 -9.44 -23.58 -5.54
N MET A 191 -9.38 -24.68 -6.29
CA MET A 191 -8.16 -25.45 -6.50
C MET A 191 -7.14 -24.71 -7.37
N ASN A 192 -7.59 -24.09 -8.47
CA ASN A 192 -6.68 -23.50 -9.46
C ASN A 192 -6.21 -22.09 -9.09
N ARG A 193 -6.85 -21.43 -8.11
CA ARG A 193 -6.51 -20.05 -7.75
C ARG A 193 -6.44 -19.84 -6.24
N TRP A 194 -7.54 -20.04 -5.52
CA TRP A 194 -7.63 -19.53 -4.14
C TRP A 194 -6.78 -20.26 -3.11
N LEU A 195 -6.66 -21.59 -3.17
CA LEU A 195 -5.91 -22.32 -2.13
C LEU A 195 -4.43 -21.93 -2.12
N LEU A 196 -3.76 -21.95 -3.28
CA LEU A 196 -2.36 -21.53 -3.37
C LEU A 196 -2.18 -20.04 -3.08
N TYR A 197 -3.09 -19.19 -3.58
CA TYR A 197 -3.08 -17.76 -3.27
C TYR A 197 -3.18 -17.49 -1.76
N GLN A 198 -4.15 -18.11 -1.10
CA GLN A 198 -4.38 -17.95 0.34
C GLN A 198 -3.18 -18.44 1.14
N THR A 199 -2.61 -19.60 0.80
CA THR A 199 -1.45 -20.12 1.51
C THR A 199 -0.28 -19.12 1.42
N LEU A 200 0.06 -18.63 0.23
CA LEU A 200 1.20 -17.71 0.09
C LEU A 200 0.93 -16.33 0.71
N ALA A 201 -0.20 -15.72 0.37
CA ALA A 201 -0.52 -14.37 0.82
C ALA A 201 -0.76 -14.31 2.33
N CYS A 202 -1.57 -15.23 2.86
CA CYS A 202 -2.01 -15.20 4.25
C CYS A 202 -1.06 -15.95 5.18
N ARG A 203 -0.62 -17.17 4.82
CA ARG A 203 0.15 -18.03 5.74
C ARG A 203 1.65 -17.72 5.73
N PHE A 204 2.21 -17.47 4.54
CA PHE A 204 3.63 -17.15 4.40
C PHE A 204 3.94 -15.67 4.65
N TRP A 205 3.37 -14.78 3.86
CA TRP A 205 3.77 -13.37 3.89
C TRP A 205 3.15 -12.61 5.04
N ALA A 206 1.81 -12.56 5.07
CA ALA A 206 1.10 -11.78 6.07
C ALA A 206 1.06 -12.48 7.44
N ARG A 207 1.18 -13.81 7.48
CA ARG A 207 1.05 -14.65 8.69
C ARG A 207 -0.18 -14.24 9.50
N THR A 208 -1.30 -14.15 8.78
CA THR A 208 -2.58 -13.68 9.29
C THR A 208 -3.71 -14.58 8.82
N ALA A 209 -4.75 -14.67 9.63
CA ALA A 209 -6.02 -15.27 9.31
C ALA A 209 -7.13 -14.46 9.99
N PHE A 210 -8.38 -14.71 9.60
CA PHE A 210 -9.55 -13.98 10.11
C PHE A 210 -9.62 -13.92 11.64
N TYR A 211 -9.26 -15.02 12.32
CA TYR A 211 -9.22 -15.10 13.80
C TYR A 211 -7.82 -15.02 14.41
N GLN A 212 -6.77 -14.81 13.59
CA GLN A 212 -5.39 -14.81 14.04
C GLN A 212 -4.56 -13.81 13.24
N SER A 213 -4.65 -12.54 13.62
CA SER A 213 -3.85 -11.44 13.05
C SER A 213 -2.70 -11.09 14.00
N GLY A 214 -1.61 -11.86 13.95
CA GLY A 214 -0.49 -11.70 14.90
C GLY A 214 0.90 -11.80 14.31
N GLY A 215 1.07 -12.24 13.05
CA GLY A 215 2.37 -12.25 12.38
C GLY A 215 3.41 -13.25 12.94
N ALA A 216 3.03 -14.07 13.92
CA ALA A 216 3.92 -14.97 14.64
C ALA A 216 4.48 -16.10 13.75
N PHE A 217 5.70 -16.55 14.06
CA PHE A 217 6.36 -17.66 13.39
C PHE A 217 6.07 -18.98 14.12
N GLY A 218 5.19 -19.80 13.56
CA GLY A 218 5.00 -21.19 13.99
C GLY A 218 5.85 -22.13 13.13
N PHE A 219 6.94 -22.68 13.67
CA PHE A 219 7.87 -23.53 12.91
C PHE A 219 7.15 -24.72 12.23
N ARG A 220 6.37 -25.49 13.01
CA ARG A 220 5.57 -26.61 12.49
C ARG A 220 4.56 -26.14 11.44
N ASP A 221 3.83 -25.08 11.72
CA ASP A 221 2.73 -24.64 10.88
C ASP A 221 3.25 -24.17 9.51
N GLN A 222 4.37 -23.45 9.49
CA GLN A 222 4.98 -23.02 8.23
C GLN A 222 5.57 -24.19 7.42
N LEU A 223 6.14 -25.20 8.09
CA LEU A 223 6.55 -26.44 7.41
C LEU A 223 5.36 -27.21 6.82
N GLN A 224 4.18 -27.13 7.43
CA GLN A 224 2.96 -27.72 6.84
C GLN A 224 2.45 -26.88 5.67
N ASP A 225 2.39 -25.55 5.84
CA ASP A 225 1.92 -24.63 4.81
C ASP A 225 2.78 -24.72 3.54
N VAL A 226 4.09 -25.00 3.66
CA VAL A 226 5.02 -25.00 2.49
C VAL A 226 4.80 -26.18 1.57
N LEU A 227 4.22 -27.27 2.09
CA LEU A 227 3.93 -28.48 1.30
C LEU A 227 2.99 -28.18 0.13
N ALA A 228 2.12 -27.18 0.26
CA ALA A 228 1.24 -26.75 -0.82
C ALA A 228 2.01 -26.28 -2.08
N PHE A 229 3.25 -25.83 -1.92
CA PHE A 229 4.09 -25.32 -3.02
C PHE A 229 5.08 -26.33 -3.56
N LEU A 230 5.13 -27.56 -3.02
CA LEU A 230 6.14 -28.56 -3.41
C LEU A 230 6.17 -28.80 -4.92
N HIS A 231 5.00 -28.82 -5.56
CA HIS A 231 4.87 -29.00 -7.01
C HIS A 231 4.69 -27.67 -7.76
N ALA A 232 3.96 -26.72 -7.18
CA ALA A 232 3.60 -25.47 -7.84
C ALA A 232 4.75 -24.45 -7.90
N ALA A 233 5.61 -24.42 -6.87
CA ALA A 233 6.76 -23.52 -6.76
C ALA A 233 7.87 -24.16 -5.88
N PRO A 234 8.59 -25.19 -6.40
CA PRO A 234 9.62 -25.91 -5.64
C PRO A 234 10.73 -24.99 -5.11
N GLU A 235 11.02 -23.89 -5.81
CA GLU A 235 12.00 -22.89 -5.41
C GLU A 235 11.60 -22.13 -4.14
N ILE A 236 10.32 -21.77 -3.99
CA ILE A 236 9.78 -21.16 -2.76
C ILE A 236 9.91 -22.16 -1.62
N THR A 237 9.56 -23.42 -1.87
CA THR A 237 9.68 -24.50 -0.89
C THR A 237 11.11 -24.67 -0.41
N ARG A 238 12.07 -24.70 -1.34
CA ARG A 238 13.50 -24.85 -1.02
C ARG A 238 14.04 -23.66 -0.23
N GLU A 239 13.75 -22.43 -0.65
CA GLU A 239 14.19 -21.22 0.06
C GLU A 239 13.66 -21.20 1.50
N PHE A 240 12.39 -21.59 1.67
CA PHE A 240 11.77 -21.70 2.97
C PHE A 240 12.45 -22.75 3.86
N LEU A 241 12.65 -23.98 3.35
CA LEU A 241 13.29 -25.06 4.12
C LEU A 241 14.70 -24.69 4.57
N LEU A 242 15.49 -24.03 3.72
CA LEU A 242 16.82 -23.54 4.08
C LEU A 242 16.75 -22.48 5.19
N THR A 243 15.80 -21.55 5.10
CA THR A 243 15.59 -20.51 6.12
C THR A 243 15.12 -21.10 7.45
N ALA A 244 14.28 -22.14 7.41
CA ALA A 244 13.80 -22.83 8.59
C ALA A 244 14.92 -23.62 9.28
N ALA A 245 15.81 -24.26 8.50
CA ALA A 245 16.94 -25.04 9.02
C ALA A 245 18.12 -24.19 9.53
N SER A 246 18.19 -22.91 9.16
CA SER A 246 19.26 -22.00 9.59
C SER A 246 18.98 -21.30 10.94
N ARG A 247 17.83 -21.58 11.55
CA ARG A 247 17.38 -20.99 12.83
C ARG A 247 17.38 -22.05 13.91
#